data_AF-A0A8D9I1D9-F1
#
_entry.id   AF-A0A8D9I1D9-F1
#
_cell.length_a   1.000
_cell.length_b   1.000
_cell.length_c   1.000
_cell.angle_alpha   90.00
_cell.angle_beta   90.00
_cell.angle_gamma   90.00
#
_symmetry.space_group_name_H-M   'P 1'
#
loop_
_entity.id
_entity.type
_entity.pdbx_description
1 polymer ?
#
loop_
_entity_poly.entity_id
_entity_poly.type
_entity_poly.pdbx_seq_one_letter_code
_entity_poly.pdbx_strand_id
1 'polypeptide(L)'
;MDRLKSPTRTKYPPSLLVDLWRSGNFSSQQSLDLLKFHLPLTVTVSLAMAKHHPDLIMCRKQPGIAIGRLCEKCDGKCVVCDSYVRPCTLVRICDECNYGSFQGRCVICGGVGISDAYYCKECTQQEKDRDGCPKIVNLGSAKTDLFYERKKYGFKKR
;
A
#
# COMPACT_ATOMS: atom_id res chain seq x y z
N MET A 1 -14.97 52.15 33.74
CA MET A 1 -15.02 50.71 33.43
C MET A 1 -15.28 50.55 31.93
N ASP A 2 -14.47 51.21 31.09
CA ASP A 2 -13.18 50.71 30.56
C ASP A 2 -13.43 49.60 29.53
N ARG A 3 -13.58 49.93 28.22
CA ARG A 3 -12.52 49.97 27.20
C ARG A 3 -11.49 48.83 27.32
N LEU A 4 -11.51 47.91 26.33
CA LEU A 4 -10.48 47.70 25.28
C LEU A 4 -10.78 46.35 24.59
N LYS A 5 -11.27 46.30 23.34
CA LYS A 5 -10.61 46.51 22.02
C LYS A 5 -10.15 45.19 21.38
N SER A 6 -11.01 44.61 20.54
CA SER A 6 -10.68 43.56 19.57
C SER A 6 -9.98 44.16 18.33
N PRO A 7 -8.88 43.58 17.84
CA PRO A 7 -8.18 44.08 16.65
C PRO A 7 -8.76 43.54 15.33
N THR A 8 -9.28 44.46 14.53
CA THR A 8 -9.05 44.68 13.08
C THR A 8 -8.76 43.51 12.11
N ARG A 9 -9.77 43.19 11.29
CA ARG A 9 -9.88 43.42 9.82
C ARG A 9 -8.75 42.95 8.85
N THR A 10 -9.14 41.96 8.02
CA THR A 10 -8.88 41.75 6.57
C THR A 10 -7.48 41.40 6.04
N LYS A 11 -7.43 40.45 5.09
CA LYS A 11 -7.18 40.68 3.65
C LYS A 11 -6.74 39.38 2.95
N TYR A 12 -7.65 38.71 2.23
CA TYR A 12 -7.24 37.86 1.11
C TYR A 12 -8.22 38.07 -0.06
N PRO A 13 -7.77 38.71 -1.16
CA PRO A 13 -8.57 38.81 -2.38
C PRO A 13 -8.49 37.51 -3.20
N PRO A 14 -9.56 37.12 -3.91
CA PRO A 14 -9.61 35.96 -4.77
C PRO A 14 -9.36 36.36 -6.24
N SER A 15 -8.12 36.31 -6.74
CA SER A 15 -7.84 36.38 -8.20
C SER A 15 -6.34 36.34 -8.52
N LEU A 16 -5.70 35.16 -8.52
CA LEU A 16 -4.40 34.93 -9.18
C LEU A 16 -4.24 33.45 -9.59
N LEU A 17 -5.28 32.86 -10.19
CA LEU A 17 -5.25 31.47 -10.66
C LEU A 17 -5.85 31.35 -12.08
N VAL A 18 -5.54 32.31 -12.95
CA VAL A 18 -5.96 32.28 -14.36
C VAL A 18 -4.82 32.46 -15.37
N ASP A 19 -3.62 32.92 -14.99
CA ASP A 19 -2.62 33.35 -16.00
C ASP A 19 -1.29 32.58 -15.99
N LEU A 20 -1.29 31.27 -15.76
CA LEU A 20 -0.07 30.43 -15.89
C LEU A 20 -0.30 29.08 -16.58
N TRP A 21 -1.29 29.01 -17.48
CA TRP A 21 -1.53 27.85 -18.34
C TRP A 21 -1.23 28.12 -19.82
N ARG A 22 -0.23 28.98 -20.11
CA ARG A 22 -0.01 29.50 -21.48
C ARG A 22 1.45 29.70 -21.90
N SER A 23 2.25 28.63 -21.86
CA SER A 23 3.49 28.43 -22.65
C SER A 23 4.10 27.09 -22.22
N GLY A 24 4.17 26.04 -23.04
CA GLY A 24 4.91 26.00 -24.30
C GLY A 24 6.31 25.41 -24.06
N ASN A 25 6.46 24.09 -24.22
CA ASN A 25 7.66 23.27 -24.47
C ASN A 25 9.07 23.90 -24.38
N PHE A 26 9.96 23.35 -23.53
CA PHE A 26 11.40 23.13 -23.81
C PHE A 26 12.03 22.28 -22.68
N SER A 27 12.41 21.00 -22.93
CA SER A 27 13.77 20.55 -23.27
C SER A 27 14.84 20.78 -22.19
N SER A 28 15.35 19.65 -21.68
CA SER A 28 16.79 19.34 -21.48
C SER A 28 17.63 20.15 -20.48
N GLN A 29 18.20 19.39 -19.53
CA GLN A 29 19.50 19.59 -18.88
C GLN A 29 19.81 20.87 -18.06
N GLN A 30 20.26 20.60 -16.82
CA GLN A 30 21.38 21.23 -16.11
C GLN A 30 21.22 22.65 -15.56
N SER A 31 21.15 22.73 -14.24
CA SER A 31 22.10 23.56 -13.47
C SER A 31 22.21 23.04 -12.04
N LEU A 32 23.36 22.45 -11.73
CA LEU A 32 23.85 22.34 -10.36
C LEU A 32 24.37 23.73 -10.01
N ASP A 33 23.87 24.36 -8.93
CA ASP A 33 24.65 25.35 -8.19
C ASP A 33 24.11 25.51 -6.76
N LEU A 34 24.72 24.70 -5.89
CA LEU A 34 25.23 25.04 -4.57
C LEU A 34 24.80 26.39 -3.96
N LEU A 35 23.81 26.35 -3.07
CA LEU A 35 23.80 27.23 -1.90
C LEU A 35 23.57 26.40 -0.63
N LYS A 36 24.66 26.35 0.13
CA LYS A 36 24.84 25.76 1.46
C LYS A 36 23.78 26.29 2.43
N PHE A 37 22.92 25.40 2.91
CA PHE A 37 22.32 25.54 4.24
C PHE A 37 22.55 24.25 5.01
N HIS A 38 23.48 24.33 5.97
CA HIS A 38 23.58 23.41 7.08
C HIS A 38 22.28 23.53 7.90
N LEU A 39 21.47 22.47 7.95
CA LEU A 39 20.58 22.15 9.07
C LEU A 39 20.32 20.62 9.04
N PRO A 40 20.13 20.00 10.21
CA PRO A 40 20.46 18.60 10.49
C PRO A 40 19.53 17.67 9.74
N LEU A 41 19.98 16.42 9.57
CA LEU A 41 19.20 15.31 9.02
C LEU A 41 17.75 15.35 9.50
N THR A 42 16.88 15.98 8.72
CA THR A 42 15.49 15.58 8.64
C THR A 42 15.60 14.16 8.13
N VAL A 43 15.50 13.21 9.06
CA VAL A 43 15.19 11.82 8.74
C VAL A 43 13.96 11.93 7.87
N THR A 44 14.16 11.88 6.55
CA THR A 44 13.11 11.51 5.63
C THR A 44 12.81 10.09 6.08
N VAL A 45 11.87 9.98 7.02
CA VAL A 45 11.16 8.74 7.21
C VAL A 45 10.44 8.60 5.88
N SER A 46 11.12 7.94 4.94
CA SER A 46 10.46 7.21 3.89
C SER A 46 9.50 6.31 4.65
N LEU A 47 8.27 6.79 4.85
CA LEU A 47 7.11 5.97 5.13
C LEU A 47 6.93 5.13 3.88
N ALA A 48 7.88 4.23 3.64
CA ALA A 48 7.74 3.12 2.76
C ALA A 48 6.64 2.29 3.43
N MET A 49 5.39 2.60 3.09
CA MET A 49 4.31 1.66 3.26
C MET A 49 4.88 0.34 2.78
N ALA A 50 4.90 -0.69 3.63
CA ALA A 50 5.37 -1.99 3.23
C ALA A 50 4.49 -2.42 2.05
N LYS A 51 5.04 -2.23 0.85
CA LYS A 51 4.40 -2.54 -0.40
C LYS A 51 4.67 -4.01 -0.60
N HIS A 52 3.62 -4.80 -0.83
CA HIS A 52 3.78 -6.06 -1.53
C HIS A 52 4.67 -5.82 -2.76
N HIS A 53 5.51 -6.80 -3.09
CA HIS A 53 6.40 -6.69 -4.25
C HIS A 53 5.59 -6.21 -5.47
N PRO A 54 6.07 -5.22 -6.24
CA PRO A 54 5.25 -4.50 -7.23
C PRO A 54 4.65 -5.42 -8.31
N ASP A 55 5.25 -6.58 -8.53
CA ASP A 55 4.73 -7.59 -9.44
C ASP A 55 3.46 -8.31 -8.93
N LEU A 56 3.09 -8.23 -7.64
CA LEU A 56 1.91 -8.93 -7.14
C LEU A 56 0.64 -8.16 -7.54
N ILE A 57 -0.19 -8.82 -8.35
CA ILE A 57 -1.46 -8.30 -8.82
C ILE A 57 -2.60 -8.79 -7.93
N MET A 58 -3.40 -7.85 -7.45
CA MET A 58 -4.61 -8.13 -6.68
C MET A 58 -5.80 -8.34 -7.61
N CYS A 59 -6.74 -9.18 -7.18
CA CYS A 59 -7.94 -9.53 -7.95
C CYS A 59 -8.86 -8.33 -8.23
N ARG A 60 -9.15 -7.50 -7.21
CA ARG A 60 -10.02 -6.30 -7.29
C ARG A 60 -11.43 -6.53 -7.86
N LYS A 61 -11.90 -7.77 -7.91
CA LYS A 61 -13.31 -8.09 -8.22
C LYS A 61 -14.23 -7.69 -7.07
N GLN A 62 -15.53 -7.59 -7.34
CA GLN A 62 -16.54 -7.30 -6.31
C GLN A 62 -16.43 -8.31 -5.15
N PRO A 63 -16.25 -7.85 -3.90
CA PRO A 63 -16.15 -8.75 -2.75
C PRO A 63 -17.50 -9.41 -2.48
N GLY A 64 -17.48 -10.70 -2.18
CA GLY A 64 -18.65 -11.48 -1.81
C GLY A 64 -18.80 -11.59 -0.29
N ILE A 65 -19.51 -12.63 0.14
CA ILE A 65 -19.79 -12.89 1.57
C ILE A 65 -18.62 -13.62 2.25
N ALA A 66 -17.81 -14.33 1.47
CA ALA A 66 -16.73 -15.15 1.96
C ALA A 66 -15.64 -14.35 2.70
N ILE A 67 -15.20 -14.89 3.83
CA ILE A 67 -14.15 -14.30 4.67
C ILE A 67 -12.78 -14.73 4.13
N GLY A 68 -11.85 -13.78 4.01
CA GLY A 68 -10.47 -14.08 3.66
C GLY A 68 -9.74 -14.79 4.79
N ARG A 69 -8.89 -15.77 4.45
CA ARG A 69 -8.04 -16.50 5.41
C ARG A 69 -6.56 -16.20 5.19
N LEU A 70 -5.72 -16.40 6.20
CA LEU A 70 -4.25 -16.31 6.13
C LEU A 70 -3.59 -17.63 6.55
N CYS A 71 -2.45 -17.93 5.91
CA CYS A 71 -1.61 -19.08 6.26
C CYS A 71 -0.74 -18.75 7.49
N GLU A 72 -0.20 -19.75 8.18
CA GLU A 72 0.67 -19.56 9.37
C GLU A 72 1.81 -18.55 9.15
N LYS A 73 2.36 -18.51 7.93
CA LYS A 73 3.47 -17.61 7.56
C LYS A 73 3.04 -16.16 7.35
N CYS A 74 1.76 -15.95 7.13
CA CYS A 74 1.16 -14.65 6.84
C CYS A 74 0.23 -14.20 7.95
N ASP A 75 0.20 -14.91 9.07
CA ASP A 75 -0.75 -14.64 10.14
C ASP A 75 -0.53 -13.24 10.73
N GLY A 76 -1.65 -12.58 11.09
CA GLY A 76 -1.65 -11.23 11.64
C GLY A 76 -1.25 -10.11 10.67
N LYS A 77 -0.91 -10.40 9.41
CA LYS A 77 -0.58 -9.36 8.42
C LYS A 77 -1.82 -8.69 7.85
N CYS A 78 -1.73 -7.38 7.67
CA CYS A 78 -2.65 -6.63 6.84
C CYS A 78 -2.51 -7.04 5.37
N VAL A 79 -3.63 -7.32 4.69
CA VAL A 79 -3.64 -7.80 3.30
C VAL A 79 -3.22 -6.78 2.23
N VAL A 80 -2.93 -5.53 2.61
CA VAL A 80 -2.54 -4.47 1.66
C VAL A 80 -1.15 -3.93 1.95
N CYS A 81 -0.84 -3.69 3.22
CA CYS A 81 0.42 -3.07 3.64
C CYS A 81 1.35 -4.02 4.40
N ASP A 82 1.02 -5.32 4.49
CA ASP A 82 1.81 -6.34 5.22
C ASP A 82 2.12 -6.02 6.70
N SER A 83 1.53 -4.96 7.27
CA SER A 83 1.76 -4.55 8.65
C SER A 83 1.05 -5.47 9.65
N TYR A 84 1.64 -5.68 10.82
CA TYR A 84 1.06 -6.53 11.88
C TYR A 84 0.27 -5.75 12.92
N VAL A 85 0.07 -4.44 12.73
CA VAL A 85 -0.45 -3.54 13.76
C VAL A 85 -1.92 -3.21 13.54
N ARG A 86 -2.69 -3.23 14.65
CA ARG A 86 -4.07 -2.71 14.75
C ARG A 86 -5.02 -3.20 13.65
N PRO A 87 -5.35 -4.50 13.60
CA PRO A 87 -6.42 -5.00 12.74
C PRO A 87 -7.76 -4.33 13.13
N CYS A 88 -8.57 -3.94 12.15
CA CYS A 88 -9.84 -3.25 12.38
C CYS A 88 -10.99 -3.89 11.60
N THR A 89 -10.86 -4.06 10.28
CA THR A 89 -11.95 -4.59 9.44
C THR A 89 -11.62 -5.98 8.91
N LEU A 90 -12.62 -6.86 8.92
CA LEU A 90 -12.52 -8.21 8.36
C LEU A 90 -12.46 -8.15 6.84
N VAL A 91 -11.58 -8.96 6.25
CA VAL A 91 -11.40 -9.03 4.80
C VAL A 91 -12.46 -9.89 4.14
N ARG A 92 -13.03 -9.41 3.04
CA ARG A 92 -13.97 -10.14 2.19
C ARG A 92 -13.35 -10.44 0.83
N ILE A 93 -13.58 -11.66 0.35
CA ILE A 93 -13.08 -12.13 -0.94
C ILE A 93 -14.24 -12.33 -1.93
N CYS A 94 -13.96 -12.20 -3.22
CA CYS A 94 -14.96 -12.47 -4.27
C CYS A 94 -15.26 -13.97 -4.37
N ASP A 95 -16.43 -14.31 -4.91
CA ASP A 95 -16.89 -15.69 -5.00
C ASP A 95 -16.01 -16.56 -5.90
N GLU A 96 -15.42 -15.97 -6.93
CA GLU A 96 -14.49 -16.67 -7.83
C GLU A 96 -13.19 -17.08 -7.12
N CYS A 97 -12.64 -16.20 -6.26
CA CYS A 97 -11.45 -16.51 -5.48
C CYS A 97 -11.71 -17.49 -4.33
N ASN A 98 -12.99 -17.73 -3.99
CA ASN A 98 -13.43 -18.68 -2.98
C ASN A 98 -14.10 -19.92 -3.60
N TYR A 99 -13.85 -20.22 -4.87
CA TYR A 99 -14.47 -21.36 -5.53
C TYR A 99 -13.61 -22.63 -5.45
N GLY A 100 -14.26 -23.77 -5.16
CA GLY A 100 -13.66 -25.11 -5.20
C GLY A 100 -12.37 -25.24 -4.40
N SER A 101 -11.27 -25.60 -5.06
CA SER A 101 -9.98 -25.85 -4.42
C SER A 101 -9.29 -24.60 -3.85
N PHE A 102 -9.78 -23.39 -4.17
CA PHE A 102 -9.29 -22.13 -3.61
C PHE A 102 -9.96 -21.73 -2.29
N GLN A 103 -10.99 -22.47 -1.86
CA GLN A 103 -11.66 -22.26 -0.59
C GLN A 103 -10.69 -22.37 0.58
N GLY A 104 -10.84 -21.45 1.53
CA GLY A 104 -10.02 -21.43 2.74
C GLY A 104 -8.52 -21.23 2.49
N ARG A 105 -8.11 -20.81 1.28
CA ARG A 105 -6.69 -20.53 0.99
C ARG A 105 -6.30 -19.12 1.41
N CYS A 106 -5.04 -19.00 1.80
CA CYS A 106 -4.43 -17.73 2.17
C CYS A 106 -4.59 -16.65 1.07
N VAL A 107 -4.99 -15.45 1.46
CA VAL A 107 -5.20 -14.29 0.57
C VAL A 107 -3.89 -13.83 -0.09
N ILE A 108 -2.76 -13.95 0.61
CA ILE A 108 -1.44 -13.48 0.16
C ILE A 108 -0.65 -14.61 -0.52
N CYS A 109 -0.56 -15.76 0.15
CA CYS A 109 0.41 -16.81 -0.19
C CYS A 109 -0.18 -17.96 -1.04
N GLY A 110 -1.52 -18.12 -1.05
CA GLY A 110 -2.21 -19.25 -1.68
C GLY A 110 -2.05 -20.61 -0.97
N GLY A 111 -1.42 -20.64 0.20
CA GLY A 111 -1.32 -21.82 1.08
C GLY A 111 -2.61 -22.10 1.85
N VAL A 112 -2.60 -23.12 2.71
CA VAL A 112 -3.74 -23.46 3.58
C VAL A 112 -3.95 -22.33 4.58
N GLY A 113 -5.18 -21.80 4.65
CA GLY A 113 -5.55 -20.74 5.57
C GLY A 113 -6.04 -21.29 6.91
N ILE A 114 -5.64 -20.65 7.99
CA ILE A 114 -5.95 -21.04 9.37
C ILE A 114 -6.69 -19.89 10.06
N SER A 115 -6.08 -18.71 10.06
CA SER A 115 -6.62 -17.51 10.69
C SER A 115 -7.41 -16.65 9.71
N ASP A 116 -8.28 -15.78 10.25
CA ASP A 116 -9.01 -14.79 9.46
C ASP A 116 -8.12 -13.60 9.08
N ALA A 117 -8.33 -13.08 7.89
CA ALA A 117 -7.60 -11.94 7.36
C ALA A 117 -8.26 -10.61 7.78
N TYR A 118 -7.42 -9.62 8.11
CA TYR A 118 -7.87 -8.29 8.52
C TYR A 118 -7.17 -7.18 7.72
N TYR A 119 -7.85 -6.05 7.56
CA TYR A 119 -7.21 -4.78 7.20
C TYR A 119 -6.81 -4.04 8.47
N CYS A 120 -5.66 -3.36 8.44
CA CYS A 120 -5.25 -2.48 9.52
C CYS A 120 -6.04 -1.16 9.50
N LYS A 121 -6.10 -0.50 10.67
CA LYS A 121 -6.79 0.79 10.85
C LYS A 121 -6.38 1.85 9.83
N GLU A 122 -5.10 1.91 9.49
CA GLU A 122 -4.55 2.89 8.54
C GLU A 122 -5.05 2.64 7.12
N CYS A 123 -5.14 1.36 6.71
CA CYS A 123 -5.68 1.01 5.39
C CYS A 123 -7.18 1.32 5.30
N THR A 124 -7.94 1.08 6.37
CA THR A 124 -9.36 1.45 6.44
C THR A 124 -9.56 2.98 6.41
N GLN A 125 -8.69 3.74 7.09
CA GLN A 125 -8.74 5.21 7.06
C GLN A 125 -8.42 5.79 5.68
N GLN A 126 -7.58 5.09 4.91
CA GLN A 126 -7.27 5.42 3.52
C GLN A 126 -8.30 4.85 2.53
N GLU A 127 -9.39 4.25 3.01
CA GLU A 127 -10.45 3.62 2.22
C GLU A 127 -9.98 2.48 1.29
N LYS A 128 -8.81 1.89 1.55
CA LYS A 128 -8.23 0.79 0.75
C LYS A 128 -9.00 -0.53 0.88
N ASP A 129 -9.82 -0.66 1.92
CA ASP A 129 -10.74 -1.78 2.10
C ASP A 129 -11.91 -1.77 1.10
N ARG A 130 -12.10 -0.67 0.36
CA ARG A 130 -13.16 -0.52 -0.65
C ARG A 130 -12.69 -0.79 -2.09
N ASP A 131 -11.40 -1.05 -2.30
CA ASP A 131 -10.81 -1.30 -3.64
C ASP A 131 -11.28 -2.62 -4.29
N GLY A 132 -11.87 -3.53 -3.52
CA GLY A 132 -12.37 -4.83 -3.96
C GLY A 132 -11.63 -6.02 -3.35
N CYS A 133 -11.73 -7.19 -3.98
CA CYS A 133 -11.13 -8.44 -3.49
C CYS A 133 -9.59 -8.35 -3.42
N PRO A 134 -8.97 -8.47 -2.22
CA PRO A 134 -7.52 -8.32 -2.04
C PRO A 134 -6.74 -9.62 -2.31
N LYS A 135 -7.37 -10.66 -2.88
CA LYS A 135 -6.71 -11.93 -3.20
C LYS A 135 -5.65 -11.72 -4.28
N ILE A 136 -4.44 -12.21 -4.01
CA ILE A 136 -3.34 -12.20 -4.98
C ILE A 136 -3.54 -13.36 -5.94
N VAL A 137 -3.57 -13.07 -7.23
CA VAL A 137 -3.84 -14.08 -8.28
C VAL A 137 -2.56 -14.67 -8.88
N ASN A 138 -1.47 -13.92 -8.88
CA ASN A 138 -0.19 -14.37 -9.45
C ASN A 138 0.79 -14.85 -8.37
N LEU A 139 1.66 -15.77 -8.76
CA LEU A 139 2.80 -16.21 -7.96
C LEU A 139 3.99 -15.34 -8.34
N GLY A 140 4.25 -14.28 -7.56
CA GLY A 140 5.24 -13.24 -7.88
C GLY A 140 6.65 -13.77 -8.20
N SER A 141 7.40 -12.97 -8.97
CA SER A 141 8.73 -13.28 -9.53
C SER A 141 9.74 -13.76 -8.48
N ALA A 142 9.76 -13.14 -7.30
CA ALA A 142 10.65 -13.53 -6.21
C ALA A 142 10.48 -15.00 -5.77
N LYS A 143 9.25 -15.53 -5.77
CA LYS A 143 9.00 -16.93 -5.39
C LYS A 143 9.42 -17.90 -6.48
N THR A 144 9.26 -17.50 -7.75
CA THR A 144 9.70 -18.32 -8.89
C THR A 144 11.22 -18.32 -9.03
N ASP A 145 11.89 -17.18 -8.79
CA ASP A 145 13.34 -17.08 -8.91
C ASP A 145 14.06 -17.96 -7.88
N LEU A 146 13.64 -17.86 -6.61
CA LEU A 146 14.14 -18.72 -5.52
C LEU A 146 13.95 -20.23 -5.80
N PHE A 147 12.90 -20.60 -6.52
CA PHE A 147 12.67 -21.99 -6.91
C PHE A 147 13.71 -22.44 -7.96
N TYR A 148 13.98 -21.61 -8.97
CA TYR A 148 14.95 -21.93 -10.01
C TYR A 148 16.40 -21.86 -9.51
N GLU A 149 16.74 -20.91 -8.65
CA GLU A 149 18.05 -20.84 -8.00
C GLU A 149 18.36 -22.09 -7.19
N ARG A 150 17.39 -22.56 -6.37
CA ARG A 150 17.53 -23.79 -5.58
C ARG A 150 17.73 -25.02 -6.46
N LYS A 151 17.12 -25.05 -7.64
CA LYS A 151 17.28 -26.15 -8.61
C LYS A 151 18.63 -26.08 -9.33
N LYS A 152 19.12 -24.88 -9.64
CA LYS A 152 20.40 -24.64 -10.33
C LYS A 152 21.61 -25.10 -9.52
N TYR A 153 21.61 -24.88 -8.21
CA TYR A 153 22.72 -25.26 -7.34
C TYR A 153 22.60 -26.65 -6.70
N GLY A 154 21.71 -27.50 -7.20
CA GLY A 154 21.66 -28.96 -6.98
C GLY A 154 22.09 -29.46 -5.59
N PHE A 155 21.09 -29.83 -4.76
CA PHE A 155 21.20 -30.67 -3.56
C PHE A 155 22.62 -31.18 -3.22
N LYS A 156 23.40 -30.44 -2.44
CA LYS A 156 24.51 -31.06 -1.70
C LYS A 156 23.86 -32.03 -0.71
N LYS A 157 23.91 -33.32 -1.04
CA LYS A 157 23.57 -34.41 -0.12
C LYS A 157 24.44 -34.18 1.12
N ARG A 158 23.81 -33.87 2.24
CA ARG A 158 24.48 -33.81 3.54
C ARG A 158 24.72 -35.23 4.02
#